data_AF-A0AAW2Z6U5-F1
#
_entry.id   AF-A0AAW2Z6U5-F1
#
_cell.length_a   1.000
_cell.length_b   1.000
_cell.length_c   1.000
_cell.angle_alpha   90.00
_cell.angle_beta   90.00
_cell.angle_gamma   90.00
#
_symmetry.space_group_name_H-M   'P 1'
#
loop_
_entity.id
_entity.type
_entity.pdbx_description
1 polymer ?
#
loop_
_entity_poly.entity_id
_entity_poly.type
_entity_poly.pdbx_seq_one_letter_code
_entity_poly.pdbx_strand_id
1 'polypeptide(L)'
;MTRHSKNTKNFFTHTERSRLKEYGTNVQRLGTDSMRSFDQCHLCQKPTVRPTCTKYGYIYCKECILENILTQRKTQKRSKEEQKIKQKQNEAEKKLKEHEQQFQLQQKYEKIIEGVLPMNAVEASTQQAPENDLMEQVQHDTMFWMPGSEATSSNAANNSTPQHDKKIVDPMNNQVIRPKELVTIEFSLCKGGSDVEFNTRYMCPCCLKNFSNTNSAVTVLQECGHALCSDCFKKFITSNKEHKCVVCSKRFKKQPISLQMTGTSHASEKVSVEAKTYNPTLSFM
;
A
#
# COMPACT_ATOMS: atom_id res chain seq x y z
N MET A 1 20.77 31.02 -53.68
CA MET A 1 19.88 30.35 -52.71
C MET A 1 20.71 29.45 -51.80
N THR A 2 21.10 29.95 -50.65
CA THR A 2 21.57 29.12 -49.54
C THR A 2 20.53 29.26 -48.44
N ARG A 3 19.59 28.31 -48.43
CA ARG A 3 18.62 28.15 -47.35
C ARG A 3 19.41 27.92 -46.07
N HIS A 4 19.45 28.92 -45.19
CA HIS A 4 19.88 28.76 -43.81
C HIS A 4 18.77 28.02 -43.05
N SER A 5 18.51 26.77 -43.45
CA SER A 5 17.61 25.88 -42.74
C SER A 5 18.36 25.30 -41.55
N LYS A 6 17.72 25.30 -40.38
CA LYS A 6 18.08 24.57 -39.16
C LYS A 6 19.05 25.29 -38.22
N ASN A 7 18.58 26.36 -37.58
CA ASN A 7 19.09 26.76 -36.27
C ASN A 7 18.02 27.31 -35.31
N THR A 8 16.76 26.89 -35.45
CA THR A 8 15.80 26.95 -34.32
C THR A 8 16.00 25.71 -33.45
N LYS A 9 17.17 25.65 -32.83
CA LYS A 9 17.33 24.85 -31.63
C LYS A 9 16.48 25.55 -30.57
N ASN A 10 15.21 25.13 -30.43
CA ASN A 10 14.25 25.64 -29.45
C ASN A 10 14.72 25.25 -28.03
N PHE A 11 15.84 25.80 -27.59
CA PHE A 11 16.31 25.70 -26.22
C PHE A 11 15.68 26.86 -25.45
N PHE A 12 14.43 26.67 -25.04
CA PHE A 12 13.85 27.53 -24.02
C PHE A 12 14.81 27.60 -22.84
N THR A 13 15.12 28.83 -22.40
CA THR A 13 15.92 29.06 -21.21
C THR A 13 15.17 28.51 -19.98
N HIS A 14 15.87 28.26 -18.88
CA HIS A 14 15.24 27.74 -17.66
C HIS A 14 14.07 28.62 -17.18
N THR A 15 14.18 29.95 -17.33
CA THR A 15 13.13 30.90 -16.94
C THR A 15 11.93 30.87 -17.89
N GLU A 16 12.12 30.58 -19.18
CA GLU A 16 11.04 30.39 -20.13
C GLU A 16 10.33 29.06 -19.90
N ARG A 17 11.08 27.99 -19.61
CA ARG A 17 10.51 26.68 -19.24
C ARG A 17 9.67 26.74 -17.97
N SER A 18 10.12 27.49 -16.95
CA SER A 18 9.34 27.64 -15.72
C SER A 18 8.08 28.49 -15.88
N ARG A 19 8.00 29.33 -16.92
CA ARG A 19 6.77 30.06 -17.29
C ARG A 19 5.79 29.20 -18.08
N LEU A 20 6.27 28.21 -18.83
CA LEU A 20 5.46 27.25 -19.57
C LEU A 20 4.86 26.17 -18.64
N LYS A 21 3.90 26.59 -17.80
CA LYS A 21 3.20 25.70 -16.85
C LYS A 21 2.32 24.64 -17.52
N GLU A 22 2.02 24.79 -18.81
CA GLU A 22 1.04 23.96 -19.53
C GLU A 22 1.66 22.71 -20.17
N TYR A 23 2.98 22.63 -20.30
CA TYR A 23 3.65 21.58 -21.07
C TYR A 23 4.77 20.89 -20.30
N GLY A 24 4.92 19.58 -20.53
CA GLY A 24 6.01 18.79 -19.94
C GLY A 24 5.86 18.50 -18.44
N THR A 25 6.97 18.08 -17.81
CA THR A 25 6.98 17.78 -16.38
C THR A 25 7.33 19.03 -15.58
N ASN A 26 6.36 19.52 -14.79
CA ASN A 26 6.57 20.65 -13.91
C ASN A 26 6.86 20.15 -12.50
N VAL A 27 7.93 20.68 -11.92
CA VAL A 27 8.34 20.38 -10.54
C VAL A 27 8.16 21.65 -9.72
N GLN A 28 7.32 21.60 -8.69
CA GLN A 28 7.10 22.71 -7.79
C GLN A 28 7.34 22.27 -6.34
N ARG A 29 8.05 23.12 -5.59
CA ARG A 29 8.26 22.93 -4.16
C ARG A 29 6.96 23.18 -3.39
N LEU A 30 6.62 22.25 -2.50
CA LEU A 30 5.45 22.35 -1.64
C LEU A 30 5.66 23.41 -0.54
N GLY A 31 4.62 24.18 -0.28
CA GLY A 31 4.59 25.18 0.80
C GLY A 31 4.57 24.55 2.18
N THR A 32 4.74 25.37 3.22
CA THR A 32 4.62 24.94 4.62
C THR A 32 3.24 24.37 4.92
N ASP A 33 2.21 24.93 4.31
CA ASP A 33 0.81 24.58 4.57
C ASP A 33 0.44 23.21 3.98
N SER A 34 1.22 22.74 3.00
CA SER A 34 1.10 21.39 2.45
C SER A 34 1.78 20.32 3.31
N MET A 35 2.56 20.74 4.32
CA MET A 35 3.22 19.84 5.25
C MET A 35 2.40 19.69 6.53
N ARG A 36 2.18 18.44 6.94
CA ARG A 36 1.47 18.12 8.18
C ARG A 36 2.28 18.60 9.40
N SER A 37 1.63 19.20 10.39
CA SER A 37 2.26 19.54 11.67
C SER A 37 2.63 18.29 12.47
N PHE A 38 3.54 18.45 13.43
CA PHE A 38 4.05 17.33 14.24
C PHE A 38 2.94 16.60 15.01
N ASP A 39 1.96 17.34 15.52
CA ASP A 39 0.92 16.85 16.42
C ASP A 39 -0.36 16.39 15.71
N GLN A 40 -0.37 16.38 14.38
CA GLN A 40 -1.54 16.03 13.58
C GLN A 40 -1.61 14.53 13.24
N CYS A 41 -2.84 14.05 13.13
CA CYS A 41 -3.15 12.65 12.82
C CYS A 41 -2.87 12.35 11.34
N HIS A 42 -2.29 11.18 11.04
CA HIS A 42 -2.01 10.76 9.66
C HIS A 42 -3.27 10.39 8.86
N LEU A 43 -4.41 10.18 9.52
CA LEU A 43 -5.68 9.88 8.86
C LEU A 43 -6.55 11.13 8.70
N CYS A 44 -6.79 11.89 9.77
CA CYS A 44 -7.70 13.03 9.74
C CYS A 44 -7.03 14.40 9.59
N GLN A 45 -5.68 14.47 9.65
CA GLN A 45 -4.87 15.70 9.53
C GLN A 45 -5.22 16.82 10.54
N LYS A 46 -6.07 16.53 11.52
CA LYS A 46 -6.37 17.42 12.65
C LYS A 46 -5.39 17.16 13.80
N PRO A 47 -5.21 18.12 14.72
CA PRO A 47 -4.48 17.89 15.96
C PRO A 47 -4.99 16.63 16.67
N THR A 48 -4.07 15.82 17.14
CA THR A 48 -4.39 14.49 17.66
C THR A 48 -5.13 14.55 18.98
N VAL A 49 -6.29 13.90 19.02
CA VAL A 49 -7.05 13.65 20.26
C VAL A 49 -6.72 12.24 20.72
N ARG A 50 -6.21 12.11 21.96
CA ARG A 50 -5.71 10.84 22.53
C ARG A 50 -4.74 10.15 21.54
N PRO A 51 -3.54 10.71 21.36
CA PRO A 51 -2.59 10.24 20.35
C PRO A 51 -2.17 8.80 20.61
N THR A 52 -2.12 8.03 19.54
CA THR A 52 -1.64 6.65 19.50
C THR A 52 -0.60 6.53 18.41
N CYS A 53 0.49 5.82 18.66
CA CYS A 53 1.48 5.52 17.64
C CYS A 53 1.54 4.03 17.31
N THR A 54 1.90 3.78 16.06
CA THR A 54 2.30 2.46 15.60
C THR A 54 3.79 2.25 15.82
N LYS A 55 4.24 1.00 15.78
CA LYS A 55 5.67 0.63 15.92
C LYS A 55 6.60 1.36 14.95
N TYR A 56 6.04 1.78 13.81
CA TYR A 56 6.77 2.46 12.75
C TYR A 56 6.84 3.98 12.93
N GLY A 57 6.19 4.51 13.97
CA GLY A 57 6.25 5.93 14.32
C GLY A 57 5.15 6.80 13.71
N TYR A 58 4.12 6.22 13.10
CA TYR A 58 2.98 7.00 12.61
C TYR A 58 2.01 7.32 13.75
N ILE A 59 1.57 8.57 13.83
CA ILE A 59 0.69 9.08 14.89
C ILE A 59 -0.76 9.16 14.38
N TYR A 60 -1.69 8.63 15.16
CA TYR A 60 -3.11 8.65 14.86
C TYR A 60 -3.93 9.05 16.09
N CYS A 61 -5.11 9.63 15.87
CA CYS A 61 -6.14 9.65 16.91
C CYS A 61 -6.58 8.21 17.19
N LYS A 62 -6.78 7.87 18.47
CA LYS A 62 -7.21 6.52 18.88
C LYS A 62 -8.48 6.06 18.15
N GLU A 63 -9.43 6.97 17.92
CA GLU A 63 -10.67 6.66 17.21
C GLU A 63 -10.42 6.36 15.73
N CYS A 64 -9.69 7.23 15.02
CA CYS A 64 -9.42 7.07 13.59
C CYS A 64 -8.71 5.75 13.26
N ILE A 65 -7.70 5.35 14.05
CA ILE A 65 -6.99 4.10 13.79
C ILE A 65 -7.86 2.88 14.08
N LEU A 66 -8.67 2.92 15.14
CA LEU A 66 -9.57 1.82 15.47
C LEU A 66 -10.69 1.68 14.43
N GLU A 67 -11.23 2.79 13.93
CA GLU A 67 -12.20 2.78 12.85
C GLU A 67 -11.62 2.13 11.58
N ASN A 68 -10.40 2.50 11.19
CA ASN A 68 -9.71 1.88 10.07
C ASN A 68 -9.49 0.36 10.28
N ILE A 69 -9.09 -0.06 11.48
CA ILE A 69 -8.95 -1.48 11.79
C ILE A 69 -10.30 -2.21 11.68
N LEU A 70 -11.39 -1.58 12.10
CA LEU A 70 -12.74 -2.15 11.98
C LEU A 70 -13.20 -2.24 10.53
N THR A 71 -12.95 -1.21 9.71
CA THR A 71 -13.29 -1.25 8.27
C THR A 71 -12.51 -2.36 7.56
N GLN A 72 -11.22 -2.51 7.84
CA GLN A 72 -10.41 -3.60 7.31
C GLN A 72 -10.91 -4.98 7.73
N ARG A 73 -11.31 -5.17 8.99
CA ARG A 73 -11.90 -6.45 9.44
C ARG A 73 -13.21 -6.75 8.72
N LYS A 74 -14.05 -5.74 8.50
CA LYS A 74 -15.32 -5.88 7.76
C LYS A 74 -15.07 -6.26 6.30
N THR A 75 -14.13 -5.59 5.61
CA THR A 75 -13.78 -5.91 4.22
C THR A 75 -13.16 -7.30 4.10
N GLN A 76 -12.31 -7.70 5.06
CA GLN A 76 -11.76 -9.06 5.11
C GLN A 76 -12.84 -10.12 5.30
N LYS A 77 -13.82 -9.88 6.16
CA LYS A 77 -14.95 -10.80 6.36
C LYS A 77 -15.77 -10.96 5.07
N ARG A 78 -16.18 -9.84 4.44
CA ARG A 78 -16.92 -9.84 3.17
C ARG A 78 -16.16 -10.58 2.08
N SER A 79 -14.87 -10.26 1.91
CA SER A 79 -14.03 -10.91 0.91
C SER A 79 -13.87 -12.42 1.15
N LYS A 80 -13.79 -12.87 2.42
CA LYS A 80 -13.75 -14.31 2.75
C LYS A 80 -15.08 -15.01 2.44
N GLU A 81 -16.20 -14.34 2.67
CA GLU A 81 -17.54 -14.88 2.34
C GLU A 81 -17.71 -15.01 0.82
N GLU A 82 -17.36 -13.97 0.06
CA GLU A 82 -17.36 -13.98 -1.41
C GLU A 82 -16.46 -15.09 -1.97
N GLN A 83 -15.28 -15.29 -1.40
CA GLN A 83 -14.37 -16.37 -1.78
C GLN A 83 -14.99 -17.76 -1.54
N LYS A 84 -15.64 -17.97 -0.40
CA LYS A 84 -16.33 -19.25 -0.10
C LYS A 84 -17.47 -19.52 -1.08
N ILE A 85 -18.23 -18.49 -1.46
CA ILE A 85 -19.31 -18.62 -2.45
C ILE A 85 -18.73 -19.00 -3.81
N LYS A 86 -17.69 -18.28 -4.27
CA LYS A 86 -17.00 -18.59 -5.53
C LYS A 86 -16.40 -20.00 -5.55
N GLN A 87 -15.81 -20.44 -4.45
CA GLN A 87 -15.28 -21.81 -4.32
C GLN A 87 -16.39 -22.85 -4.49
N LYS A 88 -17.53 -22.67 -3.83
CA LYS A 88 -18.70 -23.57 -3.98
C LYS A 88 -19.26 -23.58 -5.40
N GLN A 89 -19.33 -22.41 -6.05
CA GLN A 89 -19.77 -22.30 -7.45
C GLN A 89 -18.83 -23.04 -8.40
N ASN A 90 -17.52 -22.84 -8.26
CA ASN A 90 -16.51 -23.51 -9.07
C ASN A 90 -16.51 -25.04 -8.85
N GLU A 91 -16.72 -25.51 -7.62
CA GLU A 91 -16.87 -26.93 -7.31
C GLU A 91 -18.14 -27.52 -7.92
N ALA A 92 -19.26 -26.80 -7.87
CA ALA A 92 -20.52 -27.23 -8.49
C ALA A 92 -20.39 -27.29 -10.02
N GLU A 93 -19.75 -26.29 -10.64
CA GLU A 93 -19.51 -26.25 -12.08
C GLU A 93 -18.59 -27.39 -12.54
N LYS A 94 -17.53 -27.72 -11.77
CA LYS A 94 -16.66 -28.87 -12.05
C LYS A 94 -17.43 -30.18 -12.01
N LYS A 95 -18.24 -30.41 -10.98
CA LYS A 95 -19.08 -31.61 -10.89
C LYS A 95 -20.08 -31.72 -12.04
N LEU A 96 -20.64 -30.60 -12.47
CA LEU A 96 -21.56 -30.55 -13.60
C LEU A 96 -20.86 -30.92 -14.92
N LYS A 97 -19.65 -30.39 -15.15
CA LYS A 97 -18.80 -30.76 -16.30
C LYS A 97 -18.38 -32.23 -16.27
N GLU A 98 -18.00 -32.76 -15.11
CA GLU A 98 -17.64 -34.17 -14.93
C GLU A 98 -18.83 -35.10 -15.23
N HIS A 99 -20.02 -34.76 -14.73
CA HIS A 99 -21.24 -35.51 -15.00
C HIS A 99 -21.63 -35.46 -16.49
N GLU A 100 -21.49 -34.30 -17.12
CA GLU A 100 -21.74 -34.14 -18.56
C GLU A 100 -20.77 -34.99 -19.40
N GLN A 101 -19.48 -35.00 -19.05
CA GLN A 101 -18.48 -35.86 -19.68
C GLN A 101 -18.82 -37.35 -19.52
N GLN A 102 -19.23 -37.77 -18.32
CA GLN A 102 -19.65 -39.15 -18.06
C GLN A 102 -20.88 -39.54 -18.89
N PHE A 103 -21.89 -38.67 -18.97
CA PHE A 103 -23.08 -38.92 -19.77
C PHE A 103 -22.76 -39.02 -21.27
N GLN A 104 -21.90 -38.14 -21.79
CA GLN A 104 -21.44 -38.21 -23.18
C GLN A 104 -20.68 -39.51 -23.47
N LEU A 105 -19.83 -39.97 -22.54
CA LEU A 105 -19.15 -41.26 -22.64
C LEU A 105 -20.15 -42.41 -22.66
N GLN A 106 -21.13 -42.41 -21.76
CA GLN A 106 -22.16 -43.44 -21.70
C GLN A 106 -22.95 -43.53 -23.02
N GLN A 107 -23.39 -42.39 -23.57
CA GLN A 107 -24.07 -42.37 -24.88
C GLN A 107 -23.20 -42.94 -26.02
N LYS A 108 -21.89 -42.68 -26.00
CA LYS A 108 -20.97 -43.26 -26.99
C LYS A 108 -20.93 -44.79 -26.85
N TYR A 109 -20.86 -45.32 -25.63
CA TYR A 109 -20.89 -46.76 -25.38
C TYR A 109 -22.20 -47.42 -25.82
N GLU A 110 -23.35 -46.80 -25.52
CA GLU A 110 -24.66 -47.32 -25.94
C GLU A 110 -24.77 -47.42 -27.47
N LYS A 111 -24.32 -46.40 -28.22
CA LYS A 111 -24.30 -46.41 -29.69
C LYS A 111 -23.40 -47.49 -30.30
N ILE A 112 -22.36 -47.92 -29.59
CA ILE A 112 -21.48 -49.02 -30.00
C ILE A 112 -22.17 -50.37 -29.81
N ILE A 113 -22.89 -50.55 -28.70
CA ILE A 113 -23.64 -51.79 -28.41
C ILE A 113 -24.79 -51.97 -29.41
N GLU A 114 -25.48 -50.90 -29.78
CA GLU A 114 -26.55 -50.91 -30.79
C GLU A 114 -26.03 -51.15 -32.23
N GLY A 115 -24.72 -51.27 -32.44
CA GLY A 115 -24.11 -51.59 -33.74
C GLY A 115 -24.06 -50.43 -34.74
N VAL A 116 -24.39 -49.21 -34.30
CA VAL A 116 -24.36 -47.99 -35.15
C VAL A 116 -22.93 -47.44 -35.32
N LEU A 117 -22.00 -47.80 -34.41
CA LEU A 117 -20.59 -47.40 -34.46
C LEU A 117 -19.65 -48.62 -34.38
N PRO A 118 -18.58 -48.71 -35.19
CA PRO A 118 -17.63 -49.82 -35.14
C PRO A 118 -16.77 -49.78 -33.85
N MET A 119 -16.40 -50.95 -33.30
CA MET A 119 -15.60 -51.04 -32.05
C MET A 119 -14.26 -50.29 -32.11
N ASN A 120 -13.67 -50.13 -33.31
CA ASN A 120 -12.41 -49.40 -33.51
C ASN A 120 -12.53 -47.88 -33.30
N ALA A 121 -13.73 -47.31 -33.16
CA ALA A 121 -13.95 -45.88 -32.91
C ALA A 121 -13.57 -45.44 -31.47
N VAL A 122 -13.55 -46.37 -30.51
CA VAL A 122 -13.17 -46.09 -29.11
C VAL A 122 -11.65 -45.96 -28.95
N GLU A 123 -10.89 -46.76 -29.69
CA GLU A 123 -9.42 -46.75 -29.66
C GLU A 123 -8.85 -45.50 -30.37
N ALA A 124 -9.49 -45.02 -31.44
CA ALA A 124 -9.14 -43.77 -32.10
C ALA A 124 -9.27 -42.54 -31.17
N SER A 125 -10.15 -42.60 -30.16
CA SER A 125 -10.37 -41.50 -29.21
C SER A 125 -9.34 -41.43 -28.08
N THR A 126 -8.56 -42.51 -27.85
CA THR A 126 -7.55 -42.56 -26.79
C THR A 126 -6.12 -42.37 -27.33
N GLN A 127 -5.90 -42.53 -28.65
CA GLN A 127 -4.58 -42.39 -29.27
C GLN A 127 -4.48 -41.33 -30.37
N GLN A 128 -5.56 -40.65 -30.74
CA GLN A 128 -5.47 -39.49 -31.63
C GLN A 128 -6.27 -38.33 -31.05
N ALA A 129 -5.59 -37.52 -30.23
CA ALA A 129 -5.89 -36.10 -30.24
C ALA A 129 -5.73 -35.62 -31.69
N PRO A 130 -6.72 -34.94 -32.31
CA PRO A 130 -6.53 -34.38 -33.63
C PRO A 130 -5.48 -33.27 -33.50
N GLU A 131 -4.23 -33.57 -33.87
CA GLU A 131 -3.13 -32.61 -33.88
C GLU A 131 -3.41 -31.40 -34.80
N ASN A 132 -4.42 -31.49 -35.67
CA ASN A 132 -4.77 -30.45 -36.64
C ASN A 132 -5.82 -29.42 -36.18
N ASP A 133 -6.63 -29.68 -35.14
CA ASP A 133 -7.57 -28.65 -34.61
C ASP A 133 -6.92 -27.75 -33.55
N LEU A 134 -5.75 -28.16 -33.02
CA LEU A 134 -5.01 -27.39 -32.04
C LEU A 134 -4.23 -26.23 -32.67
N MET A 135 -3.90 -26.28 -33.96
CA MET A 135 -3.13 -25.20 -34.61
C MET A 135 -3.98 -23.96 -34.90
N GLU A 136 -5.25 -24.13 -35.26
CA GLU A 136 -6.15 -23.02 -35.63
C GLU A 136 -6.73 -22.31 -34.38
N GLN A 137 -6.99 -23.05 -33.30
CA GLN A 137 -7.42 -22.48 -32.01
C GLN A 137 -6.28 -21.76 -31.25
N VAL A 138 -5.03 -22.22 -31.40
CA VAL A 138 -3.86 -21.57 -30.76
C VAL A 138 -3.59 -20.17 -31.33
N GLN A 139 -3.97 -19.88 -32.57
CA GLN A 139 -3.89 -18.52 -33.11
C GLN A 139 -4.93 -17.58 -32.48
N HIS A 140 -6.15 -18.07 -32.24
CA HIS A 140 -7.22 -17.26 -31.63
C HIS A 140 -7.00 -16.98 -30.13
N ASP A 141 -6.43 -17.92 -29.38
CA ASP A 141 -6.17 -17.78 -27.93
C ASP A 141 -4.91 -16.95 -27.60
N THR A 142 -4.10 -16.62 -28.59
CA THR A 142 -2.87 -15.80 -28.42
C THR A 142 -3.06 -14.33 -28.76
N MET A 143 -4.25 -13.91 -29.19
CA MET A 143 -4.55 -12.52 -29.55
C MET A 143 -5.32 -11.79 -28.45
N PHE A 144 -4.64 -10.84 -27.79
CA PHE A 144 -5.12 -10.03 -26.66
C PHE A 144 -6.38 -9.18 -26.92
N TRP A 145 -6.76 -8.96 -28.19
CA TRP A 145 -7.85 -8.04 -28.57
C TRP A 145 -9.16 -8.71 -28.97
N MET A 146 -9.28 -10.04 -28.84
CA MET A 146 -10.53 -10.74 -29.10
C MET A 146 -11.34 -10.98 -27.81
N PRO A 147 -12.66 -10.69 -27.78
CA PRO A 147 -13.50 -11.08 -26.66
C PRO A 147 -13.56 -12.61 -26.53
N GLY A 148 -13.04 -13.16 -25.43
CA GLY A 148 -12.98 -14.60 -25.16
C GLY A 148 -11.57 -15.15 -24.95
N SER A 149 -10.52 -14.45 -25.40
CA SER A 149 -9.12 -14.80 -25.10
C SER A 149 -8.69 -14.22 -23.76
N GLU A 150 -9.34 -14.65 -22.67
CA GLU A 150 -8.81 -14.45 -21.33
C GLU A 150 -7.56 -15.33 -21.17
N ALA A 151 -6.43 -14.78 -21.60
CA ALA A 151 -5.12 -15.41 -21.63
C ALA A 151 -4.87 -16.40 -20.48
N THR A 152 -4.85 -17.70 -20.79
CA THR A 152 -3.92 -18.62 -20.15
C THR A 152 -2.52 -18.27 -20.62
N SER A 153 -1.99 -17.14 -20.15
CA SER A 153 -0.56 -16.90 -20.17
C SER A 153 0.09 -18.07 -19.44
N SER A 154 1.12 -18.63 -20.05
CA SER A 154 2.02 -19.68 -19.57
C SER A 154 2.85 -19.26 -18.34
N ASN A 155 2.16 -18.73 -17.32
CA ASN A 155 2.61 -18.57 -15.93
C ASN A 155 1.77 -19.46 -15.00
N ALA A 156 1.34 -20.63 -15.48
CA ALA A 156 0.61 -21.63 -14.70
C ALA A 156 1.47 -22.36 -13.64
N ALA A 157 2.71 -21.91 -13.37
CA ALA A 157 3.57 -22.46 -12.33
C ALA A 157 3.51 -21.69 -10.99
N ASN A 158 2.80 -20.55 -10.88
CA ASN A 158 2.74 -19.79 -9.62
C ASN A 158 1.33 -19.36 -9.18
N ASN A 159 0.27 -19.97 -9.71
CA ASN A 159 -1.06 -19.84 -9.11
C ASN A 159 -1.21 -20.81 -7.93
N SER A 160 -0.31 -20.66 -6.93
CA SER A 160 -0.81 -20.74 -5.57
C SER A 160 -1.92 -19.71 -5.50
N THR A 161 -3.18 -20.15 -5.34
CA THR A 161 -4.24 -19.26 -4.89
C THR A 161 -3.62 -18.48 -3.74
N PRO A 162 -3.47 -17.15 -3.80
CA PRO A 162 -2.81 -16.47 -2.72
C PRO A 162 -3.73 -16.70 -1.53
N GLN A 163 -3.32 -17.60 -0.63
CA GLN A 163 -3.87 -17.73 0.70
C GLN A 163 -3.48 -16.42 1.39
N HIS A 164 -4.20 -15.36 1.00
CA HIS A 164 -4.11 -14.07 1.60
C HIS A 164 -4.82 -14.22 2.93
N ASP A 165 -4.04 -14.65 3.93
CA ASP A 165 -4.22 -14.13 5.27
C ASP A 165 -4.09 -12.61 5.17
N LYS A 166 -5.19 -11.94 4.80
CA LYS A 166 -5.30 -10.50 4.80
C LYS A 166 -5.15 -10.09 6.27
N LYS A 167 -3.90 -9.89 6.70
CA LYS A 167 -3.58 -9.33 7.99
C LYS A 167 -4.06 -7.88 7.98
N ILE A 168 -4.41 -7.35 9.14
CA ILE A 168 -4.74 -5.92 9.27
C ILE A 168 -3.47 -5.14 8.97
N VAL A 169 -3.61 -4.02 8.28
CA VAL A 169 -2.50 -3.29 7.70
C VAL A 169 -2.56 -1.81 8.10
N ASP A 170 -1.40 -1.19 8.27
CA ASP A 170 -1.29 0.24 8.45
C ASP A 170 -1.63 1.02 7.16
N PRO A 171 -2.39 2.12 7.27
CA PRO A 171 -2.81 2.91 6.11
C PRO A 171 -1.64 3.63 5.41
N MET A 172 -0.54 3.89 6.10
CA MET A 172 0.56 4.71 5.57
C MET A 172 1.67 3.88 4.91
N ASN A 173 2.01 2.71 5.46
CA ASN A 173 3.18 1.93 5.02
C ASN A 173 2.85 0.50 4.57
N ASN A 174 1.57 0.14 4.56
CA ASN A 174 1.12 -1.21 4.23
C ASN A 174 1.74 -2.35 5.09
N GLN A 175 2.19 -2.05 6.31
CA GLN A 175 2.76 -3.05 7.23
C GLN A 175 1.73 -3.58 8.23
N VAL A 176 1.96 -4.78 8.76
CA VAL A 176 0.94 -5.50 9.54
C VAL A 176 0.68 -4.88 10.92
N ILE A 177 -0.56 -4.41 11.06
CA ILE A 177 -1.32 -3.90 12.21
C ILE A 177 -1.70 -4.92 13.30
N ARG A 178 -1.20 -4.86 14.55
CA ARG A 178 -1.93 -5.46 15.69
C ARG A 178 -2.47 -4.39 16.66
N PRO A 179 -3.77 -4.41 17.03
CA PRO A 179 -4.35 -3.39 17.92
C PRO A 179 -3.67 -3.31 19.29
N LYS A 180 -3.21 -4.45 19.82
CA LYS A 180 -2.47 -4.54 21.10
C LYS A 180 -1.09 -3.90 21.04
N GLU A 181 -0.57 -3.64 19.85
CA GLU A 181 0.75 -3.06 19.63
C GLU A 181 0.72 -1.54 19.44
N LEU A 182 -0.48 -0.96 19.42
CA LEU A 182 -0.66 0.49 19.44
C LEU A 182 -0.27 1.00 20.82
N VAL A 183 0.63 1.98 20.85
CA VAL A 183 1.09 2.62 22.07
C VAL A 183 0.35 3.95 22.20
N THR A 184 -0.28 4.20 23.34
CA THR A 184 -0.86 5.51 23.65
C THR A 184 0.26 6.46 24.05
N ILE A 185 0.31 7.64 23.42
CA ILE A 185 1.33 8.64 23.69
C ILE A 185 0.79 9.62 24.74
N GLU A 186 1.62 9.93 25.73
CA GLU A 186 1.35 10.96 26.71
C GLU A 186 2.35 12.10 26.47
N PHE A 187 1.89 13.17 25.83
CA PHE A 187 2.71 14.36 25.59
C PHE A 187 2.64 15.30 26.79
N SER A 188 3.80 15.85 27.18
CA SER A 188 3.86 16.91 28.19
C SER A 188 3.46 18.25 27.57
N LEU A 189 2.50 18.92 28.20
CA LEU A 189 1.97 20.22 27.76
C LEU A 189 2.91 21.36 28.13
N CYS A 190 2.97 22.38 27.28
CA CYS A 190 3.73 23.60 27.56
C CYS A 190 3.05 24.48 28.60
N LYS A 191 3.80 24.92 29.63
CA LYS A 191 3.32 25.89 30.63
C LYS A 191 3.22 27.28 30.00
N GLY A 192 2.02 27.65 29.51
CA GLY A 192 1.74 28.97 28.92
C GLY A 192 1.10 28.92 27.52
N GLY A 193 0.96 27.74 26.91
CA GLY A 193 0.26 27.61 25.63
C GLY A 193 -1.26 27.64 25.85
N SER A 194 -1.92 28.72 25.43
CA SER A 194 -3.33 28.67 25.10
C SER A 194 -3.56 27.65 23.97
N ASP A 195 -4.75 27.05 23.87
CA ASP A 195 -5.14 25.99 22.93
C ASP A 195 -5.06 26.37 21.42
N VAL A 196 -4.41 27.48 21.09
CA VAL A 196 -4.59 28.28 19.87
C VAL A 196 -3.38 28.20 18.92
N GLU A 197 -2.20 27.78 19.39
CA GLU A 197 -0.99 27.67 18.54
C GLU A 197 -0.58 26.20 18.30
N PHE A 198 -0.78 25.75 17.05
CA PHE A 198 -0.56 24.37 16.61
C PHE A 198 0.89 23.84 16.78
N ASN A 199 1.90 24.71 16.89
CA ASN A 199 3.32 24.31 16.93
C ASN A 199 3.99 24.44 18.30
N THR A 200 3.27 24.90 19.33
CA THR A 200 3.84 25.17 20.67
C THR A 200 3.13 24.41 21.78
N ARG A 201 2.24 23.46 21.45
CA ARG A 201 1.40 22.75 22.43
C ARG A 201 2.16 21.75 23.30
N TYR A 202 3.16 21.07 22.73
CA TYR A 202 3.86 19.97 23.38
C TYR A 202 5.36 20.20 23.49
N MET A 203 5.93 19.81 24.63
CA MET A 203 7.35 19.94 24.93
C MET A 203 7.96 18.63 25.43
N CYS A 204 9.27 18.52 25.26
CA CYS A 204 10.05 17.45 25.86
C CYS A 204 10.22 17.69 27.37
N PRO A 205 9.91 16.71 28.23
CA PRO A 205 10.01 16.86 29.69
C PRO A 205 11.45 17.03 30.19
N CYS A 206 12.47 16.57 29.44
CA CYS A 206 13.87 16.67 29.88
C CYS A 206 14.54 18.00 29.49
N CYS A 207 14.26 18.53 28.30
CA CYS A 207 14.93 19.72 27.78
C CYS A 207 14.02 20.94 27.65
N LEU A 208 12.72 20.78 27.90
CA LEU A 208 11.69 21.82 27.79
C LEU A 208 11.60 22.48 26.41
N LYS A 209 12.20 21.87 25.38
CA LYS A 209 12.08 22.32 23.98
C LYS A 209 10.75 21.82 23.41
N ASN A 210 10.10 22.69 22.64
CA ASN A 210 8.85 22.37 21.95
C ASN A 210 9.09 21.35 20.84
N PHE A 211 8.13 20.47 20.61
CA PHE A 211 8.15 19.56 19.46
C PHE A 211 7.63 20.27 18.23
N SER A 212 8.48 20.39 17.21
CA SER A 212 8.15 20.98 15.90
C SER A 212 8.80 20.15 14.79
N ASN A 213 8.34 20.30 13.55
CA ASN A 213 8.91 19.60 12.39
C ASN A 213 10.38 19.94 12.08
N THR A 214 10.89 21.04 12.64
CA THR A 214 12.30 21.47 12.51
C THR A 214 13.21 20.87 13.58
N ASN A 215 12.65 20.52 14.74
CA ASN A 215 13.42 20.07 15.89
C ASN A 215 13.78 18.58 15.76
N SER A 216 14.70 18.12 16.62
CA SER A 216 15.19 16.75 16.58
C SER A 216 14.07 15.72 16.75
N ALA A 217 14.22 14.59 16.07
CA ALA A 217 13.21 13.52 16.01
C ALA A 217 12.67 13.14 17.40
N VAL A 218 11.37 12.88 17.49
CA VAL A 218 10.72 12.54 18.76
C VAL A 218 10.68 11.02 18.93
N THR A 219 11.07 10.56 20.11
CA THR A 219 11.16 9.15 20.48
C THR A 219 10.20 8.84 21.62
N VAL A 220 9.35 7.84 21.44
CA VAL A 220 8.34 7.41 22.41
C VAL A 220 8.74 6.07 23.03
N LEU A 221 8.57 5.96 24.34
CA LEU A 221 8.79 4.72 25.08
C LEU A 221 7.50 3.88 25.10
N GLN A 222 7.57 2.62 24.65
CA GLN A 222 6.37 1.78 24.46
C GLN A 222 5.61 1.45 25.75
N GLU A 223 6.32 1.24 26.85
CA GLU A 223 5.70 0.77 28.11
C GLU A 223 5.03 1.90 28.90
N CYS A 224 5.45 3.15 28.70
CA CYS A 224 4.94 4.29 29.47
C CYS A 224 4.35 5.42 28.61
N GLY A 225 4.49 5.39 27.29
CA GLY A 225 3.90 6.38 26.38
C GLY A 225 4.56 7.76 26.39
N HIS A 226 5.58 8.01 27.21
CA HIS A 226 6.24 9.31 27.28
C HIS A 226 7.06 9.59 26.02
N ALA A 227 6.92 10.81 25.49
CA ALA A 227 7.65 11.31 24.33
C ALA A 227 8.87 12.15 24.75
N LEU A 228 10.03 11.87 24.16
CA LEU A 228 11.31 12.53 24.43
C LEU A 228 11.98 12.97 23.13
N CYS A 229 12.80 14.02 23.18
CA CYS A 229 13.65 14.42 22.06
C CYS A 229 14.74 13.35 21.80
N SER A 230 15.15 13.11 20.55
CA SER A 230 16.19 12.12 20.21
C SER A 230 17.50 12.38 20.95
N ASP A 231 17.86 13.65 21.14
CA ASP A 231 19.07 14.04 21.88
C ASP A 231 18.96 13.68 23.37
N CYS A 232 17.78 13.90 23.95
CA CYS A 232 17.45 13.58 25.33
C CYS A 232 17.46 12.06 25.53
N PHE A 233 16.90 11.33 24.58
CA PHE A 233 16.90 9.87 24.58
C PHE A 233 18.34 9.33 24.55
N LYS A 234 19.18 9.81 23.64
CA LYS A 234 20.59 9.38 23.56
C LYS A 234 21.36 9.67 24.84
N LYS A 235 21.23 10.89 25.40
CA LYS A 235 21.96 11.31 26.60
C LYS A 235 21.50 10.60 27.88
N PHE A 236 20.20 10.48 28.10
CA PHE A 236 19.66 10.00 29.38
C PHE A 236 19.31 8.51 29.38
N ILE A 237 19.14 7.89 28.22
CA ILE A 237 18.63 6.52 28.13
C ILE A 237 19.64 5.58 27.48
N THR A 238 20.30 5.97 26.39
CA THR A 238 21.33 5.12 25.77
C THR A 238 22.60 5.03 26.61
N SER A 239 22.99 6.12 27.27
CA SER A 239 24.16 6.14 28.16
C SER A 239 23.96 5.38 29.47
N ASN A 240 22.70 5.16 29.89
CA ASN A 240 22.38 4.50 31.15
C ASN A 240 22.09 3.01 30.94
N LYS A 241 22.83 2.14 31.64
CA LYS A 241 22.70 0.67 31.54
C LYS A 241 21.33 0.11 31.99
N GLU A 242 20.52 0.92 32.68
CA GLU A 242 19.30 0.44 33.34
C GLU A 242 18.00 0.58 32.51
N HIS A 243 18.03 1.24 31.34
CA HIS A 243 16.85 1.44 30.46
C HIS A 243 15.57 1.86 31.22
N LYS A 244 15.68 2.95 31.99
CA LYS A 244 14.58 3.52 32.78
C LYS A 244 14.04 4.79 32.12
N CYS A 245 12.74 5.01 32.21
CA CYS A 245 12.11 6.27 31.79
C CYS A 245 12.44 7.39 32.78
N VAL A 246 12.81 8.57 32.28
CA VAL A 246 13.15 9.73 33.11
C VAL A 246 11.94 10.33 33.83
N VAL A 247 10.74 10.22 33.24
CA VAL A 247 9.53 10.85 33.79
C VAL A 247 8.86 9.99 34.85
N CYS A 248 8.71 8.69 34.59
CA CYS A 248 7.95 7.78 35.47
C CYS A 248 8.80 6.70 36.15
N SER A 249 10.13 6.72 35.94
CA SER A 249 11.09 5.74 36.49
C SER A 249 10.83 4.27 36.15
N LYS A 250 9.84 3.97 35.29
CA LYS A 250 9.53 2.61 34.83
C LYS A 250 10.62 2.09 33.90
N ARG A 251 11.01 0.83 34.08
CA ARG A 251 11.93 0.12 33.17
C ARG A 251 11.18 -0.25 31.90
N PHE A 252 11.80 -0.04 30.74
CA PHE A 252 11.25 -0.47 29.47
C PHE A 252 12.11 -1.60 28.87
N LYS A 253 11.45 -2.66 28.38
CA LYS A 253 12.11 -3.81 27.75
C LYS A 253 12.05 -3.78 26.22
N LYS A 254 11.01 -3.15 25.68
CA LYS A 254 10.79 -3.05 24.23
C LYS A 254 11.61 -1.90 23.66
N GLN A 255 12.00 -2.04 22.39
CA GLN A 255 12.70 -1.00 21.64
C GLN A 255 11.86 0.29 21.60
N PRO A 256 12.47 1.48 21.77
CA PRO A 256 11.77 2.75 21.64
C PRO A 256 11.26 2.95 20.20
N ILE A 257 10.21 3.75 20.05
CA ILE A 257 9.61 4.08 18.74
C ILE A 257 10.01 5.51 18.37
N SER A 258 10.72 5.69 17.25
CA SER A 258 10.96 7.01 16.68
C SER A 258 9.77 7.44 15.81
N LEU A 259 9.17 8.57 16.13
CA LEU A 259 8.02 9.11 15.39
C LEU A 259 8.44 9.61 14.00
N GLN A 260 7.58 9.37 13.00
CA GLN A 260 7.78 9.88 11.64
C GLN A 260 7.37 11.34 11.57
N MET A 261 8.30 12.17 11.14
CA MET A 261 8.08 13.59 10.93
C MET A 261 8.02 13.87 9.43
N THR A 262 7.11 14.75 9.03
CA THR A 262 6.85 15.08 7.62
C THR A 262 7.91 16.03 7.06
N GLY A 263 8.69 16.68 7.93
CA GLY A 263 9.70 17.67 7.59
C GLY A 263 9.11 19.06 7.41
N THR A 264 9.88 19.93 6.76
CA THR A 264 9.50 21.29 6.41
C THR A 264 9.46 21.48 4.90
N SER A 265 8.93 22.60 4.43
CA SER A 265 8.97 23.01 3.01
C SER A 265 10.39 23.12 2.42
N HIS A 266 11.43 23.05 3.26
CA HIS A 266 12.82 23.15 2.82
C HIS A 266 13.56 21.82 2.83
N ALA A 267 13.30 20.97 3.82
CA ALA A 267 13.97 19.68 4.00
C ALA A 267 13.03 18.67 4.67
N SER A 268 13.07 17.43 4.18
CA SER A 268 12.40 16.29 4.81
C SER A 268 13.28 15.04 4.64
N GLU A 269 13.26 14.17 5.65
CA GLU A 269 14.06 12.94 5.68
C GLU A 269 13.39 11.80 4.90
N LYS A 270 12.05 11.78 4.84
CA LYS A 270 11.27 10.65 4.30
C LYS A 270 10.10 11.04 3.40
N VAL A 271 9.80 12.32 3.27
CA VAL A 271 8.70 12.82 2.45
C VAL A 271 9.26 13.69 1.31
N SER A 272 8.76 13.52 0.10
CA SER A 272 9.14 14.37 -1.03
C SER A 272 8.62 15.79 -0.82
N VAL A 273 9.53 16.76 -0.84
CA VAL A 273 9.21 18.20 -0.70
C VAL A 273 8.79 18.84 -2.04
N GLU A 274 8.95 18.10 -3.14
CA GLU A 274 8.63 18.54 -4.49
C GLU A 274 7.45 17.74 -5.04
N ALA A 275 6.47 18.45 -5.58
CA ALA A 275 5.36 17.89 -6.34
C ALA A 275 5.70 17.91 -7.83
N LYS A 276 5.37 16.81 -8.53
CA LYS A 276 5.53 16.69 -9.98
C LYS A 276 4.18 16.60 -10.65
N THR A 277 3.91 17.49 -11.59
CA THR A 277 2.73 17.40 -12.47
C THR A 277 3.17 17.02 -13.87
N TYR A 278 2.57 15.96 -14.41
CA TYR A 278 2.87 15.45 -15.75
C TYR A 278 1.87 16.03 -16.73
N ASN A 279 2.29 17.03 -17.50
CA ASN A 279 1.50 17.58 -18.59
C ASN A 279 1.96 16.98 -19.92
N PRO A 280 1.10 16.97 -20.96
CA PRO A 280 1.49 16.50 -22.28
C PRO A 280 2.74 17.21 -22.78
N THR A 281 3.64 16.44 -23.38
CA THR A 281 4.83 17.00 -24.04
C THR A 281 4.42 17.67 -25.34
N LEU A 282 4.98 18.85 -25.62
CA LEU A 282 4.85 19.49 -26.93
C LEU A 282 5.42 18.53 -28.00
N SER A 283 4.54 17.84 -28.72
CA SER A 283 4.88 17.16 -29.96
C SER A 283 4.94 18.23 -31.04
N PHE A 284 6.14 18.68 -31.37
CA PHE A 284 6.35 19.49 -32.56
C PHE A 284 6.28 18.54 -33.76
N MET A 285 5.16 18.57 -34.49
CA MET A 285 5.11 18.14 -35.90
C MET A 285 5.68 19.23 -36.79
#